data_AF-A0A258XVH6-F1
#
_entry.id   AF-A0A258XVH6-F1
#
_cell.length_a   1.000
_cell.length_b   1.000
_cell.length_c   1.000
_cell.angle_alpha   90.00
_cell.angle_beta   90.00
_cell.angle_gamma   90.00
#
_symmetry.space_group_name_H-M   'P 1'
#
loop_
_entity.id
_entity.type
_entity.pdbx_description
1 polymer ?
#
loop_
_entity_poly.entity_id
_entity_poly.type
_entity_poly.pdbx_seq_one_letter_code
_entity_poly.pdbx_strand_id
1 'polypeptide(L)' 'MATLRTRLSVCQRKARYQSREDATEAALKSGLILHAYQCDRCFRWHLTSRTKGRRVAHR' A
#
# COMPACT_ATOMS: atom_id res chain seq x y z
N MET A 1 -7.78 0.51 -24.73
CA MET A 1 -8.04 -0.35 -23.54
C MET A 1 -6.95 -0.11 -22.50
N ALA A 2 -7.17 0.82 -21.56
CA ALA A 2 -6.17 1.17 -20.55
C ALA A 2 -6.37 0.27 -19.31
N THR A 3 -5.61 -0.81 -19.26
CA THR A 3 -5.47 -1.71 -18.11
C THR A 3 -5.18 -0.89 -16.85
N LEU A 4 -5.78 -1.26 -15.71
CA LEU A 4 -5.63 -0.68 -14.37
C LEU A 4 -4.16 -0.61 -13.91
N ARG A 5 -3.37 0.29 -14.52
CA ARG A 5 -2.01 0.61 -14.12
C ARG A 5 -2.14 1.56 -12.95
N THR A 6 -1.89 1.06 -11.74
CA THR A 6 -1.65 1.86 -10.54
C THR A 6 -0.78 3.05 -10.91
N ARG A 7 -1.37 4.26 -10.98
CA ARG A 7 -0.64 5.47 -11.43
C ARG A 7 0.53 5.71 -10.48
N LEU A 8 1.69 6.10 -11.00
CA LEU A 8 2.87 6.42 -10.18
C LEU A 8 2.56 7.48 -9.12
N SER A 9 1.65 8.40 -9.44
CA SER A 9 1.12 9.40 -8.49
C SER A 9 0.49 8.77 -7.25
N VAL A 10 -0.10 7.57 -7.35
CA VAL A 10 -0.64 6.84 -6.21
C VAL A 10 0.46 6.15 -5.39
N CYS A 11 1.53 5.61 -6.01
CA CYS A 11 2.71 5.14 -5.25
C CYS A 11 3.39 6.33 -4.53
N GLN A 12 3.42 7.52 -5.14
CA GLN A 12 4.02 8.71 -4.53
C GLN A 12 3.20 9.28 -3.38
N ARG A 13 1.87 9.20 -3.44
CA ARG A 13 0.99 9.64 -2.34
C ARG A 13 0.97 8.70 -1.12
N LYS A 14 1.44 7.47 -1.27
CA LYS A 14 1.48 6.49 -0.17
C LYS A 14 2.76 6.62 0.63
N ALA A 15 2.68 6.33 1.93
CA ALA A 15 3.84 6.17 2.79
C ALA A 15 4.78 5.10 2.21
N ARG A 16 6.07 5.43 2.17
CA ARG A 16 7.15 4.64 1.56
C ARG A 16 8.19 4.38 2.63
N TYR A 17 8.31 3.13 3.02
CA TYR A 17 9.25 2.69 4.03
C TYR A 17 10.44 2.00 3.35
N GLN A 18 11.63 2.15 3.93
CA GLN A 18 12.86 1.59 3.40
C GLN A 18 12.96 0.08 3.68
N SER A 19 12.37 -0.35 4.80
CA SER A 19 12.45 -1.74 5.30
C SER A 19 11.07 -2.26 5.70
N ARG A 20 10.97 -3.59 5.82
CA ARG A 20 9.74 -4.27 6.25
C ARG A 20 9.46 -3.97 7.72
N GLU A 21 10.49 -3.93 8.55
CA GLU A 21 10.38 -3.62 9.98
C GLU A 21 9.80 -2.22 10.19
N ASP A 22 10.37 -1.23 9.52
CA ASP A 22 9.96 0.18 9.60
C ASP A 22 8.48 0.37 9.21
N ALA A 23 8.04 -0.32 8.15
CA ALA A 23 6.64 -0.38 7.78
C ALA A 23 5.78 -1.04 8.87
N THR A 24 6.23 -2.18 9.41
CA THR A 24 5.47 -2.95 10.42
C THR A 24 5.36 -2.17 11.73
N GLU A 25 6.41 -1.50 12.17
CA GLU A 25 6.36 -0.60 13.32
C GLU A 25 5.40 0.57 13.10
N ALA A 26 5.40 1.17 11.90
CA ALA A 26 4.44 2.21 11.57
C ALA A 26 2.99 1.68 11.58
N ALA A 27 2.77 0.43 11.17
CA ALA A 27 1.48 -0.24 11.29
C ALA A 27 1.04 -0.39 12.75
N LEU A 28 1.94 -0.88 13.60
CA LEU A 28 1.70 -1.05 15.04
C LEU A 28 1.44 0.30 15.73
N LYS A 29 2.27 1.32 15.46
CA LYS A 29 2.12 2.68 16.00
C LYS A 29 0.80 3.33 15.57
N SER A 30 0.33 3.04 14.35
CA SER A 30 -0.95 3.53 13.87
C SER A 30 -2.15 2.86 14.55
N GLY A 31 -1.97 1.75 15.27
CA GLY A 31 -3.06 0.98 15.89
C GLY A 31 -4.03 0.33 14.88
N LEU A 32 -3.69 0.34 13.59
CA LEU A 32 -4.50 -0.23 12.51
C LEU A 32 -3.86 -1.52 12.01
N ILE A 33 -4.69 -2.50 11.62
CA ILE A 33 -4.20 -3.72 10.96
C ILE A 33 -3.77 -3.37 9.54
N LEU A 34 -2.52 -2.93 9.39
CA LEU A 34 -1.89 -2.64 8.10
C LEU A 34 -0.91 -3.77 7.76
N HIS A 35 -0.92 -4.18 6.49
CA HIS A 35 0.05 -5.14 5.98
C HIS A 35 1.13 -4.40 5.19
N ALA A 36 2.39 -4.67 5.51
CA ALA A 36 3.53 -4.22 4.71
C ALA A 36 3.64 -5.10 3.45
N TYR A 37 3.63 -4.48 2.27
CA TYR A 37 3.86 -5.15 0.99
C TYR A 37 4.94 -4.43 0.20
N GLN A 38 5.79 -5.20 -0.49
CA GLN A 38 6.78 -4.64 -1.40
C GLN A 38 6.10 -4.29 -2.72
N CYS A 39 6.31 -3.06 -3.21
CA CYS A 39 5.77 -2.65 -4.50
C CYS A 39 6.77 -2.95 -5.62
N ASP A 40 6.35 -3.69 -6.64
CA ASP A 40 7.16 -4.10 -7.80
C ASP A 40 7.63 -2.94 -8.69
N ARG A 41 7.13 -1.71 -8.45
CA ARG A 41 7.54 -0.52 -9.22
C ARG A 41 8.59 0.32 -8.53
N CYS A 42 8.31 0.63 -7.26
CA CYS A 42 9.11 1.56 -6.47
C CYS A 42 10.13 0.81 -5.60
N PHE A 43 10.07 -0.54 -5.57
CA PHE A 43 10.88 -1.43 -4.74
C PHE A 43 10.91 -1.08 -3.24
N ARG A 44 9.95 -0.26 -2.81
CA ARG A 44 9.78 0.19 -1.43
C ARG A 44 8.64 -0.55 -0.75
N TRP A 45 8.71 -0.54 0.58
CA TRP A 45 7.70 -1.13 1.44
C TRP A 45 6.55 -0.14 1.62
N HIS A 46 5.34 -0.59 1.35
CA HIS A 46 4.13 0.19 1.50
C HIS A 46 3.19 -0.48 2.47
N LEU A 47 2.42 0.34 3.18
CA LEU A 47 1.35 -0.13 4.04
C LEU A 47 0.03 -0.19 3.29
N THR A 48 -0.69 -1.28 3.49
CA THR A 48 -2.04 -1.46 2.95
C THR A 48 -2.98 -1.90 4.07
N SER A 49 -4.00 -1.09 4.33
CA SER A 49 -5.15 -1.42 5.19
C SER A 49 -6.18 -2.31 4.48
N ARG A 50 -5.77 -3.06 3.44
CA ARG A 50 -6.68 -3.70 2.45
C ARG A 50 -7.49 -4.89 2.99
N THR A 51 -7.76 -4.94 4.29
CA THR A 51 -8.89 -5.68 4.86
C THR A 51 -10.22 -4.96 4.65
N LYS A 52 -10.24 -3.62 4.46
CA LYS A 52 -11.47 -2.84 4.25
C LYS A 52 -11.60 -2.37 2.79
N GLY A 53 -12.44 -3.08 2.02
CA GLY A 53 -12.93 -2.60 0.73
C GLY A 53 -12.33 -3.30 -0.49
N ARG A 54 -12.69 -4.58 -0.70
CA ARG A 54 -13.17 -4.94 -2.04
C ARG A 54 -14.37 -4.04 -2.31
N ARG A 55 -14.16 -2.84 -2.85
CA ARG A 55 -15.20 -2.25 -3.70
C ARG A 55 -15.21 -3.13 -4.93
N VAL A 56 -16.06 -4.16 -4.86
CA VAL A 56 -16.58 -4.84 -6.05
C VAL A 56 -16.99 -3.69 -6.96
N ALA A 57 -16.35 -3.60 -8.12
CA ALA A 57 -16.62 -2.56 -9.08
C ALA A 57 -18.13 -2.63 -9.40
N HIS A 58 -18.91 -1.67 -8.90
CA HIS A 58 -20.28 -1.53 -9.35
C HIS A 58 -20.23 -0.76 -10.68
N ARG A 59 -20.38 -1.55 -11.74
CA ARG A 59 -20.80 -1.23 -13.12
C ARG A 59 -19.92 -0.30 -13.96
#